data_AF-A0A7W0MH88-F1
#
_entry.id   AF-A0A7W0MH88-F1
#
_cell.length_a   1.000
_cell.length_b   1.000
_cell.length_c   1.000
_cell.angle_alpha   90.00
_cell.angle_beta   90.00
_cell.angle_gamma   90.00
#
_symmetry.space_group_name_H-M   'P 1'
#
loop_
_entity.id
_entity.type
_entity.pdbx_description
1 polymer ?
#
loop_
_entity_poly.entity_id
_entity_poly.type
_entity_poly.pdbx_seq_one_letter_code
_entity_poly.pdbx_strand_id
1 'polypeptide(L)'
;MHVPKTIFTSLSIALLCISSATIAQADVIPFIGSRDVVNIPPAAPDIGRCGAPPSLLLQTIPPHTGTSNLGAFTAAESHCVNVATGNIFDGLFAWDFGGGNTFFGTFLGTVAPLPTPPPNLAFSETFTLTGGTGLFTGASGSLLATGTVTFNPDGTSNTHADFNGTITTVPEPTTMLLLGTGLAGVAAKVRRRRKAISTSTAAGLPS
;
A
#
# COMPACT_ATOMS: atom_id res chain seq x y z
N MET A 1 27.72 3.45 55.19
CA MET A 1 26.95 3.97 54.03
C MET A 1 25.88 2.96 53.66
N HIS A 2 24.60 3.27 53.90
CA HIS A 2 23.49 2.43 53.48
C HIS A 2 22.95 2.93 52.14
N VAL A 3 23.21 2.17 51.07
CA VAL A 3 22.59 2.43 49.76
C VAL A 3 21.14 1.97 49.84
N PRO A 4 20.16 2.86 49.61
CA PRO A 4 18.75 2.50 49.69
C PRO A 4 18.37 1.54 48.56
N LYS A 5 17.78 0.39 48.92
CA LYS A 5 17.37 -0.70 48.01
C LYS A 5 16.39 -0.27 46.89
N THR A 6 15.82 0.93 46.98
CA THR A 6 14.87 1.51 46.02
C THR A 6 15.53 2.01 44.73
N ILE A 7 16.84 2.28 44.73
CA ILE A 7 17.56 2.77 43.54
C ILE A 7 17.80 1.63 42.54
N PHE A 8 18.12 0.42 43.01
CA PHE A 8 18.37 -0.73 42.12
C PHE A 8 17.11 -1.24 41.43
N THR A 9 15.95 -1.17 42.07
CA THR A 9 14.68 -1.64 41.49
C THR A 9 14.14 -0.71 40.40
N SER A 10 14.35 0.60 40.51
CA SER A 10 13.91 1.56 39.51
C SER A 10 14.77 1.53 38.23
N LEU A 11 16.08 1.31 38.35
CA LEU A 11 16.99 1.20 37.21
C LEU A 11 16.73 -0.06 36.36
N SER A 12 16.40 -1.20 36.97
CA SER A 12 16.09 -2.44 36.24
C SER A 12 14.80 -2.35 35.41
N ILE A 13 13.80 -1.59 35.87
CA ILE A 13 12.55 -1.38 35.12
C ILE A 13 12.80 -0.47 33.91
N ALA A 14 13.61 0.58 34.07
CA ALA A 14 13.97 1.46 32.97
C ALA A 14 14.78 0.74 31.88
N LEU A 15 15.73 -0.12 32.27
CA LEU A 15 16.50 -0.93 31.31
C LEU A 15 15.63 -1.94 30.55
N LEU A 16 14.64 -2.55 31.21
CA LEU A 16 13.73 -3.51 30.58
C LEU A 16 12.84 -2.88 29.49
N CYS A 17 12.49 -1.60 29.65
CA CYS A 17 11.68 -0.86 28.68
C CYS A 17 12.45 -0.45 27.42
N ILE A 18 13.79 -0.37 27.46
CA ILE A 18 14.62 0.01 26.30
C ILE A 18 14.92 -1.21 25.42
N SER A 19 14.93 -2.43 25.97
CA SER A 19 15.25 -3.65 25.23
C SER A 19 14.12 -4.24 24.38
N SER A 20 12.89 -3.71 24.45
CA SER A 20 11.71 -4.30 23.79
C SER A 20 11.26 -3.58 22.51
N ALA A 21 12.10 -2.73 21.92
CA ALA A 21 11.83 -2.20 20.59
C ALA A 21 12.00 -3.31 19.54
N THR A 22 10.98 -4.13 19.37
CA THR A 22 10.91 -5.08 18.26
C THR A 22 10.84 -4.27 16.97
N ILE A 23 11.81 -4.48 16.08
CA ILE A 23 11.75 -3.98 14.71
C ILE A 23 10.44 -4.51 14.11
N ALA A 24 9.54 -3.61 13.72
CA ALA A 24 8.34 -4.01 13.00
C ALA A 24 8.80 -4.70 11.70
N GLN A 25 8.58 -6.01 11.61
CA GLN A 25 8.87 -6.71 10.37
C GLN A 25 7.82 -6.29 9.34
N ALA A 26 8.29 -5.91 8.16
CA ALA A 26 7.41 -5.71 7.02
C ALA A 26 6.68 -7.03 6.75
N ASP A 27 5.36 -6.97 6.63
CA ASP A 27 4.57 -8.13 6.22
C ASP A 27 4.58 -8.20 4.70
N VAL A 28 4.72 -9.42 4.16
CA VAL A 28 4.75 -9.66 2.71
C VAL A 28 3.44 -10.33 2.31
N ILE A 29 2.61 -9.57 1.61
CA ILE A 29 1.28 -9.99 1.18
C ILE A 29 1.35 -10.36 -0.30
N PRO A 30 1.02 -11.60 -0.71
CA PRO A 30 0.88 -11.91 -2.12
C PRO A 30 -0.28 -11.10 -2.70
N PHE A 31 -0.09 -10.56 -3.90
CA PHE A 31 -1.12 -9.84 -4.63
C PHE A 31 -1.46 -10.61 -5.89
N ILE A 32 -2.72 -11.02 -6.00
CA ILE A 32 -3.29 -11.68 -7.17
C ILE A 32 -4.60 -10.98 -7.48
N GLY A 33 -4.77 -10.54 -8.71
CA GLY A 33 -5.98 -9.85 -9.13
C GLY A 33 -6.09 -9.73 -10.64
N SER A 34 -7.17 -9.13 -11.10
CA SER A 34 -7.41 -8.86 -12.50
C SER A 34 -8.15 -7.54 -12.68
N ARG A 35 -8.07 -6.97 -13.88
CA ARG A 35 -8.82 -5.77 -14.27
C ARG A 35 -9.27 -5.88 -15.71
N ASP A 36 -10.51 -5.45 -15.94
CA ASP A 36 -11.06 -5.21 -17.26
C ASP A 36 -11.26 -3.71 -17.48
N VAL A 37 -10.84 -3.25 -18.65
CA VAL A 37 -10.98 -1.86 -19.09
C VAL A 37 -11.67 -1.89 -20.44
N VAL A 38 -12.78 -1.16 -20.58
CA VAL A 38 -13.56 -1.13 -21.82
C VAL A 38 -13.60 0.28 -22.39
N ASN A 39 -13.63 0.37 -23.71
CA ASN A 39 -13.78 1.61 -24.47
C ASN A 39 -12.72 2.68 -24.12
N ILE A 40 -11.46 2.26 -23.99
CA ILE A 40 -10.33 3.18 -23.80
C ILE A 40 -10.23 4.06 -25.06
N PRO A 41 -10.20 5.41 -24.92
CA PRO A 41 -10.02 6.30 -26.05
C PRO A 41 -8.67 6.06 -26.78
N PRO A 42 -8.58 6.40 -28.08
CA PRO A 42 -7.32 6.33 -28.80
C PRO A 42 -6.20 7.12 -28.10
N ALA A 43 -4.99 6.58 -28.16
CA ALA A 43 -3.79 7.24 -27.69
C ALA A 43 -3.57 8.59 -28.39
N ALA A 44 -3.11 9.61 -27.65
CA ALA A 44 -2.89 10.95 -28.17
C ALA A 44 -1.40 11.34 -28.07
N PRO A 45 -0.85 12.14 -29.01
CA PRO A 45 0.50 12.68 -28.85
C PRO A 45 0.60 13.61 -27.63
N ASP A 46 1.61 13.42 -26.79
CA ASP A 46 1.97 14.35 -25.72
C ASP A 46 3.48 14.58 -25.75
N ILE A 47 3.90 15.68 -26.38
CA ILE A 47 5.33 16.02 -26.52
C ILE A 47 5.94 16.38 -25.17
N GLY A 48 5.15 16.90 -24.22
CA GLY A 48 5.64 17.34 -22.92
C GLY A 48 6.03 16.17 -22.03
N ARG A 49 5.22 15.10 -22.03
CA ARG A 49 5.49 13.91 -21.22
C ARG A 49 6.20 12.80 -21.99
N CYS A 50 5.72 12.46 -23.19
CA CYS A 50 6.19 11.29 -23.93
C CYS A 50 7.33 11.59 -24.91
N GLY A 51 7.74 12.86 -25.03
CA GLY A 51 8.78 13.31 -25.94
C GLY A 51 8.32 13.33 -27.40
N ALA A 52 9.29 13.35 -28.32
CA ALA A 52 8.99 13.40 -29.75
C ALA A 52 8.30 12.11 -30.25
N PRO A 53 7.49 12.18 -31.33
CA PRO A 53 6.96 11.01 -32.01
C PRO A 53 8.07 9.98 -32.34
N PRO A 54 7.77 8.66 -32.32
CA PRO A 54 6.44 8.05 -32.38
C PRO A 54 5.89 7.63 -31.00
N SER A 55 6.19 8.37 -29.93
CA SER A 55 5.62 8.12 -28.62
C SER A 55 4.22 8.72 -28.47
N LEU A 56 3.28 7.94 -27.92
CA LEU A 56 1.91 8.38 -27.63
C LEU A 56 1.61 8.24 -26.15
N LEU A 57 0.80 9.16 -25.61
CA LEU A 57 0.25 9.08 -24.27
C LEU A 57 -1.03 8.23 -24.29
N LEU A 58 -1.06 7.22 -23.43
CA LEU A 58 -2.26 6.49 -23.08
C LEU A 58 -2.65 6.85 -21.66
N GLN A 59 -3.92 7.18 -21.47
CA GLN A 59 -4.48 7.48 -20.16
C GLN A 59 -5.77 6.70 -19.98
N THR A 60 -5.83 5.93 -18.91
CA THR A 60 -7.03 5.25 -18.46
C THR A 60 -7.67 6.14 -17.41
N ILE A 61 -8.61 6.97 -17.84
CA ILE A 61 -9.34 7.88 -16.95
C ILE A 61 -10.42 7.04 -16.25
N PRO A 62 -10.50 7.07 -14.90
CA PRO A 62 -11.54 6.37 -14.15
C PRO A 62 -12.96 6.63 -14.70
N PRO A 63 -13.89 5.65 -14.59
CA PRO A 63 -13.83 4.51 -13.69
C PRO A 63 -13.46 3.19 -14.41
N HIS A 64 -12.32 2.62 -14.04
CA HIS A 64 -12.00 1.24 -14.36
C HIS A 64 -11.90 0.45 -13.07
N THR A 65 -12.49 -0.74 -13.04
CA THR A 65 -12.60 -1.55 -11.83
C THR A 65 -11.84 -2.84 -12.00
N GLY A 66 -11.12 -3.24 -10.96
CA GLY A 66 -10.49 -4.56 -10.86
C GLY A 66 -10.86 -5.24 -9.55
N THR A 67 -10.46 -6.50 -9.44
CA THR A 67 -10.62 -7.31 -8.22
C THR A 67 -9.29 -7.95 -7.88
N SER A 68 -9.04 -8.15 -6.59
CA SER A 68 -7.85 -8.84 -6.09
C SER A 68 -8.17 -9.61 -4.82
N ASN A 69 -7.20 -10.35 -4.30
CA ASN A 69 -7.28 -10.95 -2.97
C ASN A 69 -7.37 -9.92 -1.82
N LEU A 70 -7.19 -8.62 -2.10
CA LEU A 70 -7.40 -7.52 -1.14
C LEU A 70 -8.78 -6.84 -1.28
N GLY A 71 -9.58 -7.26 -2.25
CA GLY A 71 -10.90 -6.69 -2.55
C GLY A 71 -10.98 -6.04 -3.93
N ALA A 72 -12.11 -5.38 -4.18
CA ALA A 72 -12.32 -4.59 -5.39
C ALA A 72 -11.56 -3.27 -5.31
N PHE A 73 -11.10 -2.78 -6.46
CA PHE A 73 -10.42 -1.49 -6.56
C PHE A 73 -10.83 -0.76 -7.83
N THR A 74 -10.66 0.57 -7.82
CA THR A 74 -10.68 1.38 -9.02
C THR A 74 -9.26 1.75 -9.43
N ALA A 75 -8.97 1.77 -10.72
CA ALA A 75 -7.64 2.04 -11.25
C ALA A 75 -7.62 3.33 -12.08
N ALA A 76 -6.62 4.16 -11.84
CA ALA A 76 -6.24 5.27 -12.69
C ALA A 76 -4.80 5.06 -13.15
N GLU A 77 -4.56 5.04 -14.47
CA GLU A 77 -3.23 4.81 -15.01
C GLU A 77 -2.94 5.74 -16.19
N SER A 78 -1.66 6.02 -16.39
CA SER A 78 -1.21 6.75 -17.56
C SER A 78 0.22 6.39 -17.88
N HIS A 79 0.55 6.25 -19.15
CA HIS A 79 1.89 5.86 -19.60
C HIS A 79 2.14 6.31 -21.03
N CYS A 80 3.40 6.30 -21.42
CA CYS A 80 3.82 6.55 -22.78
C CYS A 80 4.12 5.23 -23.49
N VAL A 81 3.71 5.11 -24.75
CA VAL A 81 4.04 3.97 -25.62
C VAL A 81 4.79 4.46 -26.84
N ASN A 82 5.97 3.91 -27.09
CA ASN A 82 6.66 4.09 -28.36
C ASN A 82 6.10 3.08 -29.37
N VAL A 83 5.25 3.53 -30.31
CA VAL A 83 4.52 2.59 -31.19
C VAL A 83 5.42 1.87 -32.21
N ALA A 84 6.65 2.35 -32.42
CA ALA A 84 7.60 1.69 -33.30
C ALA A 84 8.30 0.50 -32.63
N THR A 85 8.47 0.55 -31.31
CA THR A 85 9.19 -0.48 -30.53
C THR A 85 8.28 -1.33 -29.64
N GLY A 86 7.08 -0.83 -29.33
CA GLY A 86 6.19 -1.43 -28.34
C GLY A 86 6.59 -1.14 -26.89
N ASN A 87 7.59 -0.29 -26.62
CA ASN A 87 8.03 0.00 -25.26
C ASN A 87 7.03 0.89 -24.53
N ILE A 88 6.65 0.48 -23.32
CA ILE A 88 5.86 1.26 -22.36
C ILE A 88 6.82 1.90 -21.34
N PHE A 89 6.71 3.21 -21.16
CA PHE A 89 7.57 3.97 -20.25
C PHE A 89 6.83 5.12 -19.54
N ASP A 90 7.47 5.68 -18.51
CA ASP A 90 6.93 6.73 -17.64
C ASP A 90 5.52 6.42 -17.12
N GLY A 91 5.22 5.14 -16.87
CA GLY A 91 3.93 4.71 -16.37
C GLY A 91 3.73 5.19 -14.93
N LEU A 92 2.53 5.70 -14.65
CA LEU A 92 2.06 6.11 -13.33
C LEU A 92 0.72 5.45 -13.07
N PHE A 93 0.53 4.93 -11.86
CA PHE A 93 -0.73 4.31 -11.46
C PHE A 93 -1.14 4.69 -10.04
N ALA A 94 -2.45 4.65 -9.80
CA ALA A 94 -3.06 4.71 -8.48
C ALA A 94 -4.28 3.79 -8.45
N TRP A 95 -4.33 2.87 -7.48
CA TRP A 95 -5.45 1.96 -7.27
C TRP A 95 -6.12 2.21 -5.93
N ASP A 96 -7.40 2.55 -5.97
CA ASP A 96 -8.21 2.91 -4.79
C ASP A 96 -9.16 1.75 -4.41
N PHE A 97 -8.97 1.23 -3.21
CA PHE A 97 -9.77 0.16 -2.58
C PHE A 97 -10.93 0.72 -1.75
N GLY A 98 -11.15 2.03 -1.79
CA GLY A 98 -12.17 2.74 -1.03
C GLY A 98 -11.73 3.08 0.40
N GLY A 99 -12.49 3.97 1.05
CA GLY A 99 -12.23 4.37 2.44
C GLY A 99 -10.89 5.09 2.65
N GLY A 100 -10.33 5.70 1.60
CA GLY A 100 -9.02 6.36 1.65
C GLY A 100 -7.82 5.40 1.56
N ASN A 101 -8.05 4.15 1.18
CA ASN A 101 -7.00 3.14 1.02
C ASN A 101 -6.58 3.06 -0.45
N THR A 102 -5.48 3.71 -0.79
CA THR A 102 -4.95 3.76 -2.15
C THR A 102 -3.49 3.30 -2.11
N PHE A 103 -3.03 2.55 -3.10
CA PHE A 103 -1.59 2.45 -3.35
C PHE A 103 -1.26 2.96 -4.75
N PHE A 104 -0.04 3.45 -4.94
CA PHE A 104 0.38 4.14 -6.14
C PHE A 104 1.86 3.90 -6.43
N GLY A 105 2.25 4.16 -7.68
CA GLY A 105 3.64 4.08 -8.09
C GLY A 105 3.83 4.21 -9.58
N THR A 106 4.86 3.51 -10.07
CA THR A 106 5.30 3.59 -11.47
C THR A 106 5.22 2.24 -12.16
N PHE A 107 5.14 2.21 -13.48
CA PHE A 107 5.28 0.97 -14.24
C PHE A 107 5.99 1.18 -15.58
N LEU A 108 6.61 0.10 -16.07
CA LEU A 108 7.27 0.00 -17.37
C LEU A 108 6.86 -1.33 -18.01
N GLY A 109 6.97 -1.46 -19.33
CA GLY A 109 6.56 -2.70 -19.97
C GLY A 109 6.80 -2.73 -21.48
N THR A 110 6.18 -3.72 -22.11
CA THR A 110 6.19 -3.89 -23.55
C THR A 110 4.84 -4.36 -24.06
N VAL A 111 4.48 -3.96 -25.27
CA VAL A 111 3.38 -4.51 -26.06
C VAL A 111 3.94 -5.22 -27.30
N ALA A 112 3.32 -6.34 -27.68
CA ALA A 112 3.69 -7.11 -28.85
C ALA A 112 2.43 -7.59 -29.61
N PRO A 113 2.44 -7.60 -30.95
CA PRO A 113 1.35 -8.16 -31.73
C PRO A 113 1.12 -9.65 -31.43
N LEU A 114 -0.13 -10.05 -31.27
CA LEU A 114 -0.51 -11.46 -31.25
C LEU A 114 -0.74 -11.97 -32.68
N PRO A 115 -0.43 -13.25 -32.96
CA PRO A 115 -0.55 -13.83 -34.31
C PRO A 115 -2.00 -14.06 -34.76
N THR A 116 -2.99 -13.93 -33.86
CA THR A 116 -4.40 -14.23 -34.13
C THR A 116 -5.19 -12.97 -34.51
N PRO A 117 -5.93 -12.94 -35.64
CA PRO A 117 -6.91 -11.89 -35.94
C PRO A 117 -8.13 -11.95 -34.99
N PRO A 118 -8.80 -10.83 -34.64
CA PRO A 118 -8.47 -9.42 -34.97
C PRO A 118 -7.14 -8.96 -34.34
N PRO A 119 -6.55 -7.81 -34.75
CA PRO A 119 -5.24 -7.40 -34.23
C PRO A 119 -5.33 -7.14 -32.73
N ASN A 120 -4.96 -8.16 -31.96
CA ASN A 120 -4.82 -8.07 -30.52
C ASN A 120 -3.33 -7.87 -30.21
N LEU A 121 -3.05 -7.11 -29.15
CA LEU A 121 -1.71 -7.00 -28.60
C LEU A 121 -1.67 -7.79 -27.30
N ALA A 122 -0.57 -8.49 -27.06
CA ALA A 122 -0.21 -8.92 -25.71
C ALA A 122 0.64 -7.84 -25.07
N PHE A 123 0.48 -7.63 -23.77
CA PHE A 123 1.36 -6.75 -23.01
C PHE A 123 1.89 -7.42 -21.76
N SER A 124 3.03 -6.93 -21.30
CA SER A 124 3.62 -7.28 -20.02
C SER A 124 4.20 -6.02 -19.38
N GLU A 125 3.75 -5.72 -18.18
CA GLU A 125 4.09 -4.51 -17.43
C GLU A 125 4.58 -4.89 -16.03
N THR A 126 5.65 -4.25 -15.57
CA THR A 126 6.14 -4.37 -14.20
C THR A 126 5.76 -3.11 -13.43
N PHE A 127 4.86 -3.26 -12.48
CA PHE A 127 4.42 -2.22 -11.55
C PHE A 127 5.33 -2.23 -10.33
N THR A 128 5.85 -1.06 -9.98
CA THR A 128 6.61 -0.81 -8.76
C THR A 128 5.76 0.05 -7.84
N LEU A 129 5.35 -0.50 -6.70
CA LEU A 129 4.62 0.25 -5.68
C LEU A 129 5.62 1.13 -4.92
N THR A 130 5.37 2.43 -4.94
CA THR A 130 6.23 3.42 -4.26
C THR A 130 5.59 3.99 -3.00
N GLY A 131 4.32 3.69 -2.75
CA GLY A 131 3.62 4.15 -1.56
C GLY A 131 2.13 3.82 -1.56
N GLY A 132 1.46 4.32 -0.53
CA GLY A 132 0.02 4.25 -0.39
C GLY A 132 -0.50 5.12 0.75
N THR A 133 -1.80 5.10 0.96
CA THR A 133 -2.56 5.82 1.98
C THR A 133 -3.41 4.85 2.79
N GLY A 134 -3.92 5.30 3.95
CA GLY A 134 -4.75 4.47 4.82
C GLY A 134 -4.00 3.22 5.25
N LEU A 135 -4.61 2.05 5.07
CA LEU A 135 -4.02 0.74 5.36
C LEU A 135 -2.75 0.42 4.54
N PHE A 136 -2.54 1.13 3.42
CA PHE A 136 -1.36 0.96 2.57
C PHE A 136 -0.29 2.04 2.80
N THR A 137 -0.37 2.79 3.89
CA THR A 137 0.66 3.77 4.24
C THR A 137 2.02 3.09 4.38
N GLY A 138 3.02 3.56 3.63
CA GLY A 138 4.35 2.95 3.59
C GLY A 138 4.44 1.63 2.82
N ALA A 139 3.40 1.25 2.07
CA ALA A 139 3.45 0.06 1.22
C ALA A 139 4.48 0.22 0.10
N SER A 140 5.19 -0.86 -0.21
CA SER A 140 6.09 -0.97 -1.36
C SER A 140 6.03 -2.38 -1.95
N GLY A 141 6.51 -2.61 -3.16
CA GLY A 141 6.46 -3.94 -3.76
C GLY A 141 6.56 -3.92 -5.26
N SER A 142 6.35 -5.10 -5.86
CA SER A 142 6.38 -5.26 -7.31
C SER A 142 5.28 -6.21 -7.76
N LEU A 143 4.58 -5.82 -8.81
CA LEU A 143 3.57 -6.64 -9.48
C LEU A 143 3.95 -6.80 -10.94
N LEU A 144 3.75 -7.99 -11.48
CA LEU A 144 3.75 -8.25 -12.91
C LEU A 144 2.31 -8.25 -13.39
N ALA A 145 2.00 -7.39 -14.35
CA ALA A 145 0.76 -7.44 -15.10
C ALA A 145 1.02 -8.07 -16.47
N THR A 146 0.16 -8.99 -16.87
CA THR A 146 0.16 -9.55 -18.23
C THR A 146 -1.26 -9.56 -18.74
N GLY A 147 -1.44 -9.36 -20.05
CA GLY A 147 -2.79 -9.29 -20.58
C GLY A 147 -2.86 -9.05 -22.06
N THR A 148 -4.06 -8.67 -22.51
CA THR A 148 -4.34 -8.41 -23.92
C THR A 148 -5.05 -7.07 -24.12
N VAL A 149 -4.77 -6.45 -25.26
CA VAL A 149 -5.49 -5.28 -25.78
C VAL A 149 -6.19 -5.70 -27.05
N THR A 150 -7.49 -5.43 -27.14
CA THR A 150 -8.34 -5.67 -28.32
C THR A 150 -8.81 -4.32 -28.85
N PHE A 151 -8.56 -4.02 -30.12
CA PHE A 151 -9.04 -2.79 -30.75
C PHE A 151 -10.43 -2.98 -31.35
N ASN A 152 -11.32 -2.05 -31.03
CA ASN A 152 -12.66 -1.96 -31.57
C ASN A 152 -12.65 -1.22 -32.91
N PRO A 153 -13.65 -1.45 -33.80
CA PRO A 153 -13.74 -0.76 -35.09
C PRO A 153 -13.89 0.77 -35.00
N ASP A 154 -14.33 1.29 -33.85
CA ASP A 154 -14.47 2.72 -33.58
C ASP A 154 -13.15 3.39 -33.13
N GLY A 155 -12.05 2.62 -33.08
CA GLY A 155 -10.74 3.09 -32.66
C GLY A 155 -10.51 3.03 -31.14
N THR A 156 -11.52 2.70 -30.34
CA THR A 156 -11.33 2.44 -28.91
C THR A 156 -10.66 1.08 -28.69
N SER A 157 -10.17 0.84 -27.47
CA SER A 157 -9.64 -0.48 -27.10
C SER A 157 -10.21 -1.01 -25.80
N ASN A 158 -10.30 -2.33 -25.72
CA ASN A 158 -10.59 -3.06 -24.49
C ASN A 158 -9.31 -3.73 -24.00
N THR A 159 -9.08 -3.77 -22.69
CA THR A 159 -7.90 -4.36 -22.10
C THR A 159 -8.28 -5.27 -20.95
N HIS A 160 -7.72 -6.47 -20.95
CA HIS A 160 -7.75 -7.37 -19.80
C HIS A 160 -6.34 -7.49 -19.24
N ALA A 161 -6.20 -7.41 -17.92
CA ALA A 161 -4.93 -7.52 -17.22
C ALA A 161 -5.06 -8.49 -16.04
N ASP A 162 -4.15 -9.45 -15.95
CA ASP A 162 -3.92 -10.30 -14.78
C ASP A 162 -2.69 -9.81 -14.03
N PHE A 163 -2.79 -9.71 -12.70
CA PHE A 163 -1.74 -9.23 -11.82
C PHE A 163 -1.24 -10.35 -10.91
N ASN A 164 0.07 -10.46 -10.77
CA ASN A 164 0.73 -11.33 -9.80
C ASN A 164 1.96 -10.64 -9.21
N GLY A 165 2.09 -10.64 -7.90
CA GLY A 165 3.27 -10.09 -7.24
C GLY A 165 3.17 -10.08 -5.73
N THR A 166 3.89 -9.14 -5.12
CA THR A 166 3.92 -8.99 -3.67
C THR A 166 3.85 -7.52 -3.28
N ILE A 167 3.13 -7.26 -2.18
CA ILE A 167 3.08 -5.98 -1.50
C ILE A 167 3.69 -6.18 -0.13
N THR A 168 4.68 -5.38 0.19
CA THR A 168 5.22 -5.24 1.53
C THR A 168 4.55 -4.07 2.20
N THR A 169 3.86 -4.31 3.30
CA THR A 169 3.32 -3.24 4.15
C THR A 169 4.20 -3.13 5.38
N VAL A 170 4.39 -1.91 5.87
CA VAL A 170 5.00 -1.70 7.18
C VAL A 170 3.83 -1.70 8.17
N PRO A 171 3.65 -2.75 8.98
CA PRO A 171 2.61 -2.72 10.01
C PRO A 171 2.84 -1.49 10.87
N GLU A 172 1.78 -0.71 11.16
CA GLU A 172 1.92 0.54 11.90
C GLU A 172 2.84 0.33 13.12
N PRO A 173 4.08 0.84 13.06
CA PRO A 173 5.11 0.34 13.93
C PRO A 173 4.85 0.94 15.31
N THR A 174 4.69 0.08 16.30
CA THR A 174 4.63 0.44 17.72
C THR A 174 3.49 1.35 18.18
N THR A 175 2.72 2.04 17.34
CA THR A 175 1.67 2.97 17.81
C THR A 175 0.59 2.25 18.62
N MET A 176 0.11 1.11 18.13
CA MET A 176 -0.85 0.28 18.88
C MET A 176 -0.23 -0.29 20.16
N LEU A 177 1.04 -0.69 20.11
CA LEU A 177 1.75 -1.19 21.29
C LEU A 177 1.95 -0.07 22.32
N LEU A 178 2.30 1.14 21.89
CA LEU A 178 2.56 2.31 22.71
C LEU A 178 1.26 2.86 23.31
N LEU A 179 0.17 2.81 22.53
CA LEU A 179 -1.17 3.11 23.01
C LEU A 179 -1.64 2.07 24.05
N GLY A 180 -1.46 0.78 23.75
CA GLY A 180 -1.82 -0.31 24.66
C GLY A 180 -1.03 -0.29 25.97
N THR A 181 0.29 -0.11 25.88
CA THR A 181 1.17 0.02 27.06
C THR A 181 0.91 1.32 27.82
N GLY A 182 0.64 2.43 27.12
CA GLY A 182 0.23 3.70 27.71
C GLY A 182 -1.06 3.58 28.53
N LEU A 183 -2.10 2.96 27.95
CA LEU A 183 -3.38 2.72 28.64
C LEU A 183 -3.22 1.79 29.83
N ALA A 184 -2.44 0.70 29.69
CA ALA A 184 -2.13 -0.20 30.80
C ALA A 184 -1.42 0.54 31.95
N GLY A 185 -0.47 1.42 31.63
CA GLY A 185 0.23 2.26 32.61
C GLY A 185 -0.70 3.21 33.36
N VAL A 186 -1.64 3.86 32.66
CA VAL A 186 -2.66 4.73 33.26
C VAL A 186 -3.58 3.92 34.18
N ALA A 187 -4.08 2.77 33.74
CA ALA A 187 -4.94 1.90 34.53
C ALA A 187 -4.25 1.42 35.81
N ALA A 188 -2.98 1.00 35.72
CA ALA A 188 -2.17 0.59 36.86
C ALA A 188 -2.01 1.73 37.89
N LYS A 189 -1.76 2.97 37.42
CA LYS A 189 -1.66 4.16 38.29
C LYS A 189 -2.97 4.47 39.01
N VAL A 190 -4.10 4.39 38.32
CA VAL A 190 -5.44 4.61 38.91
C VAL A 190 -5.75 3.57 39.98
N ARG A 191 -5.44 2.30 39.73
CA ARG A 191 -5.66 1.21 40.71
C ARG A 191 -4.84 1.41 41.98
N ARG A 192 -3.60 1.89 41.88
CA ARG A 192 -2.75 2.21 43.05
C ARG A 192 -3.33 3.34 43.88
N ARG A 193 -3.86 4.39 43.25
CA ARG A 193 -4.52 5.50 43.97
C ARG A 193 -5.73 5.04 44.77
N ARG A 194 -6.58 4.19 44.19
CA ARG A 194 -7.76 3.65 44.90
C ARG A 194 -7.38 2.84 46.14
N LYS A 195 -6.33 2.01 46.07
CA LYS A 195 -5.84 1.27 47.24
C LYS A 195 -5.36 2.19 48.36
N ALA A 196 -4.64 3.27 48.05
CA ALA A 196 -4.16 4.22 49.05
C ALA A 196 -5.30 4.93 49.81
N ILE A 197 -6.42 5.22 49.13
CA ILE A 197 -7.59 5.84 49.75
C ILE A 197 -8.28 4.89 50.74
N SER A 198 -8.48 3.62 50.35
CA SER A 198 -9.12 2.62 51.23
C SER A 198 -8.34 2.38 52.53
N THR A 199 -7.01 2.47 52.51
CA THR A 199 -6.19 2.32 53.72
C THR A 199 -6.33 3.51 54.68
N SER A 200 -6.57 4.72 54.15
CA SER A 200 -6.75 5.92 54.98
C SER A 200 -8.07 5.94 55.75
N THR A 201 -9.12 5.32 55.23
CA THR A 201 -10.44 5.27 55.88
C THR A 201 -10.49 4.26 57.03
N ALA A 202 -9.67 3.20 56.98
CA ALA A 202 -9.63 2.18 58.03
C ALA A 202 -8.91 2.62 59.32
N ALA A 203 -8.08 3.66 59.28
CA ALA A 203 -7.30 4.13 60.41
C ALA A 203 -8.02 5.17 61.32
N GLY A 204 -9.28 5.52 61.00
CA GLY A 204 -9.97 6.67 61.59
C GLY A 204 -11.22 6.39 62.43
N LEU A 205 -11.43 5.18 62.96
CA LEU A 205 -12.51 4.93 63.94
C LEU A 205 -11.97 5.11 65.38
N PRO A 206 -12.23 6.26 66.03
CA PRO A 206 -11.99 6.41 67.46
C PRO A 206 -13.01 5.58 68.24
N SER A 207 -12.51 4.78 69.18
CA SER A 207 -13.25 4.03 70.21
C SER A 207 -13.69 4.93 71.35
#